data_AF-A0ABD5LKN0-F1
#
_entry.id   AF-A0ABD5LKN0-F1
#
_cell.length_a   1.000
_cell.length_b   1.000
_cell.length_c   1.000
_cell.angle_alpha   90.00
_cell.angle_beta   90.00
_cell.angle_gamma   90.00
#
_symmetry.space_group_name_H-M   'P 1'
#
loop_
_entity.id
_entity.type
_entity.pdbx_description
1 polymer ?
#
loop_
_entity_poly.entity_id
_entity_poly.type
_entity_poly.pdbx_seq_one_letter_code
_entity_poly.pdbx_strand_id
1 'polypeptide(L)'
;MFDLGAARAELVPLAEKVWTNCEVREISGRTVTLKVKFADFQQITRSRSLPHLVMDADEMIAVSQSMLADLFPIEKGIRLLGVTLSSFGARDSVVIPDQLALF
;
A
#
# COMPACT_ATOMS: atom_id res chain seq x y z
N MET A 1 -1.82 20.41 0.44
CA MET A 1 -1.64 20.11 -1.00
C MET A 1 -2.98 19.76 -1.63
N PHE A 2 -3.34 20.37 -2.76
CA PHE A 2 -4.61 20.11 -3.48
C PHE A 2 -4.40 19.50 -4.88
N ASP A 3 -3.14 19.30 -5.28
CA ASP A 3 -2.77 18.84 -6.61
C ASP A 3 -2.40 17.35 -6.60
N LEU A 4 -2.91 16.61 -7.60
CA LEU A 4 -2.65 15.18 -7.73
C LEU A 4 -1.19 14.90 -8.11
N GLY A 5 -0.57 15.75 -8.94
CA GLY A 5 0.82 15.58 -9.36
C GLY A 5 1.78 15.68 -8.18
N ALA A 6 1.64 16.75 -7.39
CA ALA A 6 2.37 16.94 -6.15
C ALA A 6 2.11 15.78 -5.17
N ALA A 7 0.86 15.31 -5.07
CA ALA A 7 0.52 14.22 -4.17
C ALA A 7 1.15 12.89 -4.57
N ARG A 8 1.24 12.61 -5.87
CA ARG A 8 1.96 11.44 -6.40
C ARG A 8 3.46 11.55 -6.15
N ALA A 9 4.05 12.73 -6.33
CA ALA A 9 5.47 12.96 -6.09
C ALA A 9 5.86 12.70 -4.63
N GLU A 10 5.04 13.15 -3.67
CA GLU A 10 5.25 12.89 -2.24
C GLU A 10 5.00 11.42 -1.85
N LEU A 11 4.15 10.71 -2.59
CA LEU A 11 3.80 9.30 -2.32
C LEU A 11 4.95 8.34 -2.64
N VAL A 12 5.71 8.61 -3.71
CA VAL A 12 6.81 7.77 -4.19
C VAL A 12 7.84 7.48 -3.09
N PRO A 13 8.49 8.48 -2.45
CA PRO A 13 9.51 8.21 -1.44
C PRO A 13 8.94 7.53 -0.18
N LEU A 14 7.65 7.69 0.11
CA LEU A 14 6.99 6.99 1.22
C LEU A 14 6.83 5.50 0.91
N ALA A 15 6.37 5.17 -0.30
CA ALA A 15 6.23 3.79 -0.74
C ALA A 15 7.60 3.09 -0.85
N GLU A 16 8.61 3.74 -1.42
CA GLU A 16 9.98 3.23 -1.48
C GLU A 16 10.53 2.93 -0.08
N LYS A 17 10.36 3.84 0.88
CA LYS A 17 10.81 3.63 2.26
C LYS A 17 10.14 2.40 2.91
N VAL A 18 8.84 2.21 2.67
CA VAL A 18 8.12 1.03 3.16
C VAL A 18 8.66 -0.23 2.49
N TRP A 19 8.89 -0.19 1.18
CA TRP A 19 9.44 -1.29 0.42
C TRP A 19 10.82 -1.70 0.91
N THR A 20 11.75 -0.76 1.04
CA THR A 20 13.10 -1.02 1.55
C THR A 20 13.08 -1.69 2.93
N ASN A 21 12.18 -1.26 3.82
CA ASN A 21 12.05 -1.90 5.13
C ASN A 21 11.47 -3.33 5.04
N CYS A 22 10.61 -3.61 4.05
CA CYS A 22 10.12 -4.96 3.78
C CYS A 22 11.23 -5.86 3.21
N GLU A 23 12.05 -5.33 2.30
CA GLU A 23 13.21 -6.04 1.74
C GLU A 23 14.24 -6.42 2.79
N VAL A 24 14.63 -5.48 3.66
CA VAL A 24 15.58 -5.74 4.77
C VAL A 24 15.08 -6.82 5.72
N ARG A 25 13.76 -7.01 5.81
CA ARG A 25 13.12 -7.99 6.68
C ARG A 25 12.72 -9.27 5.94
N GLU A 26 12.97 -9.34 4.64
CA GLU A 26 12.59 -10.45 3.76
C GLU A 26 11.09 -10.78 3.80
N ILE A 27 10.25 -9.78 4.09
CA ILE A 27 8.78 -9.92 4.15
C ILE A 27 8.13 -9.23 2.95
N SER A 28 6.99 -9.74 2.52
CA SER A 28 6.06 -9.01 1.65
C SER A 28 4.63 -9.28 2.08
N GLY A 29 3.70 -8.43 1.66
CA GLY A 29 2.29 -8.54 1.95
C GLY A 29 1.43 -8.37 0.71
N ARG A 30 0.15 -8.71 0.85
CA ARG A 30 -0.83 -8.66 -0.24
C ARG A 30 -1.64 -7.37 -0.26
N THR A 31 -1.72 -6.69 0.88
CA THR A 31 -2.61 -5.55 1.07
C THR A 31 -1.83 -4.26 1.18
N VAL A 32 -1.99 -3.39 0.18
CA VAL A 32 -1.46 -2.02 0.20
C VAL A 32 -2.54 -1.12 0.79
N THR A 33 -2.17 -0.27 1.75
CA THR A 33 -3.08 0.67 2.40
C THR A 33 -2.56 2.10 2.25
N LEU A 34 -3.39 2.98 1.70
CA LEU A 34 -3.18 4.42 1.60
C LEU A 34 -3.96 5.13 2.71
N LYS A 35 -3.26 5.94 3.50
CA LYS A 35 -3.84 6.83 4.51
C LYS A 35 -3.63 8.28 4.09
N VAL A 36 -4.71 9.04 4.06
CA VAL A 36 -4.69 10.47 3.74
C VAL A 36 -5.28 11.23 4.91
N LYS A 37 -4.54 12.18 5.47
CA LYS A 37 -5.04 13.14 6.47
C LYS A 37 -5.19 14.50 5.83
N PHE A 38 -6.36 15.10 5.97
CA PHE A 38 -6.69 16.41 5.45
C PHE A 38 -6.32 17.53 6.43
N ALA A 39 -6.36 18.78 5.95
CA ALA A 39 -6.03 19.98 6.71
C ALA A 39 -6.99 20.24 7.88
N ASP A 40 -8.23 19.75 7.80
CA ASP A 40 -9.23 19.78 8.87
C ASP A 40 -9.09 18.61 9.86
N PHE A 41 -7.97 17.88 9.80
CA PHE A 41 -7.64 16.72 10.62
C PHE A 41 -8.51 15.48 10.41
N GLN A 42 -9.45 15.50 9.45
CA GLN A 42 -10.13 14.28 9.02
C GLN A 42 -9.14 13.36 8.30
N GLN A 43 -9.36 12.05 8.42
CA GLN A 43 -8.55 11.05 7.73
C GLN A 43 -9.44 10.09 6.95
N ILE A 44 -8.93 9.65 5.81
CA ILE A 44 -9.48 8.53 5.07
C ILE A 44 -8.41 7.47 4.91
N THR A 45 -8.86 6.21 4.90
CA THR A 45 -8.01 5.05 4.62
C THR A 45 -8.63 4.27 3.47
N ARG A 46 -7.81 3.89 2.51
CA ARG A 46 -8.17 3.01 1.40
C ARG A 46 -7.17 1.86 1.39
N SER A 47 -7.67 0.65 1.22
CA SER A 47 -6.83 -0.53 1.09
C SER A 47 -7.21 -1.30 -0.16
N ARG A 48 -6.22 -1.93 -0.78
CA ARG A 48 -6.38 -2.83 -1.91
C ARG A 48 -5.56 -4.08 -1.66
N SER A 49 -6.21 -5.23 -1.70
CA SER A 49 -5.56 -6.54 -1.60
C SER A 49 -5.37 -7.11 -3.00
N LEU A 50 -4.15 -7.54 -3.30
CA LEU A 50 -3.79 -8.24 -4.52
C LEU A 50 -3.96 -9.75 -4.35
N PRO A 51 -4.17 -10.52 -5.43
CA PRO A 51 -4.25 -11.98 -5.37
C PRO A 51 -2.89 -12.63 -5.05
N HIS A 52 -1.79 -11.88 -5.14
CA HIS A 52 -0.43 -12.31 -4.83
C HIS A 52 0.25 -11.34 -3.87
N LEU A 53 1.45 -11.70 -3.40
CA LEU A 53 2.32 -10.78 -2.66
C LEU A 53 2.76 -9.66 -3.59
N VAL A 54 2.88 -8.43 -3.06
CA VAL A 54 3.48 -7.32 -3.79
C VAL A 54 4.94 -7.68 -4.11
N MET A 55 5.31 -7.54 -5.37
CA MET A 55 6.57 -8.09 -5.91
C MET A 55 7.74 -7.12 -5.78
N ASP A 56 7.49 -5.84 -6.02
CA ASP A 56 8.49 -4.77 -6.05
C ASP A 56 7.93 -3.41 -5.59
N ALA A 57 8.83 -2.42 -5.47
CA ALA A 57 8.46 -1.05 -5.12
C ALA A 57 7.55 -0.41 -6.18
N ASP A 58 7.77 -0.68 -7.45
CA ASP A 58 7.02 -0.11 -8.57
C ASP A 58 5.54 -0.53 -8.51
N GLU A 59 5.26 -1.79 -8.18
CA GLU A 59 3.90 -2.30 -7.97
C GLU A 59 3.25 -1.63 -6.76
N MET A 60 3.96 -1.49 -5.64
CA MET A 60 3.45 -0.77 -4.46
C MET A 60 3.10 0.68 -4.81
N ILE A 61 3.97 1.36 -5.55
CA ILE A 61 3.78 2.75 -5.99
C ILE A 61 2.56 2.82 -6.93
N ALA A 62 2.47 1.95 -7.93
CA ALA A 62 1.37 1.94 -8.89
C ALA A 62 0.01 1.74 -8.20
N VAL A 63 -0.09 0.78 -7.28
CA VAL A 63 -1.31 0.53 -6.52
C VAL A 63 -1.66 1.73 -5.63
N SER A 64 -0.68 2.30 -4.95
CA SER A 64 -0.88 3.47 -4.08
C SER A 64 -1.31 4.71 -4.87
N GLN A 65 -0.71 4.95 -6.04
CA GLN A 65 -1.05 6.08 -6.91
C GLN A 65 -2.44 5.92 -7.52
N SER A 66 -2.85 4.69 -7.89
CA SER A 66 -4.22 4.42 -8.34
C SER A 66 -5.23 4.74 -7.24
N MET A 67 -5.01 4.27 -6.01
CA MET A 67 -5.89 4.58 -4.88
C MET A 67 -5.92 6.08 -4.56
N LEU A 68 -4.81 6.79 -4.76
CA LEU A 68 -4.74 8.22 -4.56
C LEU A 68 -5.55 8.97 -5.64
N ALA A 69 -5.44 8.55 -6.90
CA ALA A 69 -6.17 9.16 -8.01
C ALA A 69 -7.69 9.03 -7.84
N ASP A 70 -8.17 7.89 -7.31
CA ASP A 70 -9.59 7.65 -7.02
C ASP A 70 -10.20 8.63 -5.99
N LEU A 71 -9.37 9.40 -5.27
CA LEU A 71 -9.80 10.39 -4.29
C LEU A 71 -10.00 11.79 -4.90
N PHE A 72 -9.51 12.03 -6.12
CA PHE A 72 -9.58 13.35 -6.74
C PHE A 72 -10.85 13.52 -7.60
N PRO A 73 -11.41 14.74 -7.69
CA PRO A 73 -10.94 15.98 -7.03
C PRO A 73 -11.19 15.99 -5.52
N ILE A 74 -10.23 16.51 -4.76
CA ILE A 74 -10.36 16.69 -3.30
C ILE A 74 -10.77 18.12 -2.97
N GLU A 75 -11.75 18.28 -2.08
CA GLU A 75 -12.18 19.60 -1.60
C GLU A 75 -11.26 20.17 -0.52
N LYS A 76 -10.52 19.28 0.17
CA LYS A 76 -9.69 19.61 1.34
C LYS A 76 -8.23 19.30 1.05
N GLY A 77 -7.35 20.18 1.52
CA GLY A 77 -5.92 20.01 1.30
C GLY A 77 -5.38 18.82 2.08
N ILE A 78 -4.53 18.01 1.45
CA ILE A 78 -3.79 16.93 2.10
C ILE A 78 -2.71 17.54 3.00
N ARG A 79 -2.66 17.07 4.26
CA ARG A 79 -1.67 17.41 5.29
C ARG A 79 -0.68 16.27 5.55
N LEU A 80 -1.13 15.02 5.50
CA LEU A 80 -0.26 13.84 5.63
C LEU A 80 -0.68 12.76 4.64
N LEU A 81 0.32 12.07 4.09
CA LEU A 81 0.18 10.84 3.33
C LEU A 81 0.91 9.72 4.07
N GLY A 82 0.35 8.52 4.02
CA GLY A 82 1.00 7.33 4.53
C GLY A 82 0.65 6.13 3.65
N VAL A 83 1.64 5.28 3.42
CA VAL A 83 1.47 3.98 2.75
C VAL A 83 1.90 2.91 3.74
N THR A 84 1.17 1.80 3.79
CA THR A 84 1.56 0.63 4.59
C THR A 84 1.27 -0.65 3.83
N LEU A 85 2.06 -1.68 4.08
CA LEU A 85 1.84 -3.04 3.60
C LEU A 85 1.33 -3.92 4.74
N SER A 86 0.40 -4.82 4.45
CA SER A 86 -0.14 -5.79 5.41
C SER A 86 -0.56 -7.09 4.70
N SER A 87 -1.16 -8.03 5.45
CA SER A 87 -1.42 -9.40 4.97
C SER A 87 -0.12 -10.06 4.51
N PHE A 88 0.86 -10.10 5.41
CA PHE A 88 2.18 -10.65 5.13
C PHE A 88 2.12 -12.15 4.87
N GLY A 89 2.89 -12.61 3.90
CA GLY A 89 3.12 -14.01 3.62
C GLY A 89 4.60 -14.24 3.35
N ALA A 90 5.04 -15.48 3.52
CA ALA A 90 6.39 -15.85 3.13
C ALA A 90 6.54 -15.78 1.60
N ARG A 91 7.61 -15.14 1.15
CA ARG A 91 7.98 -15.06 -0.28
C ARG A 91 8.33 -16.43 -0.85
N ASP A 92 8.84 -17.32 0.01
CA ASP A 92 9.05 -18.74 -0.25
C ASP A 92 8.25 -19.57 0.74
N SER A 93 7.10 -20.05 0.31
CA SER A 93 6.44 -21.17 0.95
C SER A 93 5.78 -21.95 -0.15
N VAL A 94 6.40 -23.06 -0.52
CA VAL A 94 5.72 -24.17 -1.18
C VAL A 94 4.44 -24.41 -0.39
N VAL A 95 3.31 -24.05 -0.97
CA VAL A 95 2.00 -24.37 -0.42
C VAL A 95 1.87 -25.89 -0.56
N ILE A 96 2.22 -26.62 0.49
CA ILE A 96 1.84 -28.02 0.61
C ILE A 96 0.32 -27.98 0.84
N PRO A 97 -0.52 -28.50 -0.06
CA PRO A 97 -1.95 -28.55 0.18
C PRO A 97 -2.15 -29.45 1.40
N ASP A 98 -2.71 -28.87 2.46
CA ASP A 98 -3.11 -29.63 3.64
C ASP A 98 -4.22 -30.60 3.21
N GLN A 99 -3.86 -31.85 2.93
CA GLN A 99 -4.83 -32.90 2.74
C GLN A 99 -5.50 -33.12 4.10
N LEU A 100 -6.68 -32.53 4.27
CA LEU A 100 -7.58 -32.85 5.37
C LEU A 100 -7.86 -34.35 5.33
N ALA A 101 -7.18 -35.09 6.20
CA ALA A 101 -7.52 -36.47 6.49
C ALA A 101 -8.91 -36.47 7.15
N LEU A 102 -9.88 -36.97 6.41
CA LEU A 102 -11.19 -37.32 6.94
C LEU A 102 -10.99 -38.48 7.93
N PHE A 103 -11.05 -38.20 9.23
CA PHE A 103 -11.27 -39.20 10.27
C PHE A 103 -12.68 -39.02 10.84
#